data_AF-A0A1G8WQT3-F1
#
_entry.id   AF-A0A1G8WQT3-F1
#
_cell.length_a   1.000
_cell.length_b   1.000
_cell.length_c   1.000
_cell.angle_alpha   90.00
_cell.angle_beta   90.00
_cell.angle_gamma   90.00
#
_symmetry.space_group_name_H-M   'P 1'
#
loop_
_entity.id
_entity.type
_entity.pdbx_description
1 polymer ?
#
loop_
_entity_poly.entity_id
_entity_poly.type
_entity_poly.pdbx_seq_one_letter_code
_entity_poly.pdbx_strand_id
1 'polypeptide(L)'
;MKELQEYAATFQREMDWEISSASYTESRASLLNNYMLLTTEVAEIAEEYRKAFNRTNTLIEEGVDEQEAFGRAKESIKADISKEFADCLAYLTKMANYFEIDLEESFYAKMDEVKQRKNKDVPLIKKNK
;
A
#
# COMPACT_ATOMS: atom_id res chain seq x y z
N MET A 1 -3.98 0.30 -14.34
CA MET A 1 -2.70 0.08 -13.63
C MET A 1 -1.52 -0.01 -14.60
N LYS A 2 -1.69 -0.54 -15.81
CA LYS A 2 -0.67 -0.59 -16.87
C LYS A 2 0.02 0.74 -17.13
N GLU A 3 -0.73 1.80 -17.39
CA GLU A 3 -0.17 3.15 -17.63
C GLU A 3 0.70 3.63 -16.46
N LEU A 4 0.27 3.40 -15.22
CA LEU A 4 1.03 3.79 -14.02
C LEU A 4 2.31 2.94 -13.88
N GLN A 5 2.22 1.64 -14.13
CA GLN A 5 3.36 0.73 -14.08
C GLN A 5 4.41 1.07 -15.17
N GLU A 6 3.97 1.40 -16.38
CA GLU A 6 4.81 1.85 -17.50
C GLU A 6 5.46 3.21 -17.24
N TYR A 7 4.69 4.15 -16.67
CA TYR A 7 5.21 5.44 -16.20
C TYR A 7 6.32 5.23 -15.15
N ALA A 8 6.05 4.40 -14.14
CA ALA A 8 7.02 4.10 -13.09
C ALA A 8 8.29 3.46 -13.65
N ALA A 9 8.16 2.52 -14.60
CA ALA A 9 9.31 1.91 -15.28
C ALA A 9 10.18 2.95 -16.01
N THR A 10 9.54 3.91 -16.69
CA THR A 10 10.24 4.96 -17.42
C THR A 10 10.94 5.93 -16.46
N PHE A 11 10.24 6.38 -15.43
CA PHE A 11 10.81 7.23 -14.40
C PHE A 11 12.01 6.58 -13.69
N GLN A 12 11.91 5.29 -13.34
CA GLN A 12 13.01 4.56 -12.70
C GLN A 12 14.26 4.44 -13.59
N ARG A 13 14.07 4.24 -14.90
CA ARG A 13 15.16 4.24 -15.89
C ARG A 13 15.84 5.59 -16.00
N GLU A 14 15.05 6.67 -16.08
CA GLU A 14 15.58 8.03 -16.15
C GLU A 14 16.41 8.41 -14.91
N MET A 15 16.07 7.83 -13.75
CA MET A 15 16.74 8.07 -12.48
C MET A 15 17.90 7.09 -12.18
N ASP A 16 18.16 6.12 -13.06
CA ASP A 16 19.12 5.02 -12.81
C ASP A 16 18.81 4.24 -11.52
N TRP A 17 17.52 4.04 -11.26
CA TRP A 17 17.02 3.40 -10.03
C TRP A 17 16.60 1.95 -10.25
N GLU A 18 16.79 1.37 -11.43
CA GLU A 18 16.37 0.00 -11.70
C GLU A 18 17.02 -1.03 -10.76
N ILE A 19 16.36 -2.19 -10.61
CA ILE A 19 16.97 -3.31 -9.91
C ILE A 19 18.10 -3.86 -10.81
N SER A 20 19.33 -3.90 -10.28
CA SER A 20 20.50 -4.36 -11.05
C SER A 20 20.28 -5.79 -11.57
N SER A 21 20.60 -5.99 -12.85
CA SER A 21 20.62 -7.28 -13.54
C SER A 21 22.04 -7.71 -13.93
N ALA A 22 23.08 -7.02 -13.44
CA ALA A 22 24.46 -7.23 -13.87
C ALA A 22 25.06 -8.56 -13.36
N SER A 23 24.64 -9.02 -12.17
CA SER A 23 25.04 -10.33 -11.64
C SER A 23 24.03 -10.81 -10.59
N TYR A 24 24.00 -12.12 -10.32
CA TYR A 24 23.16 -12.69 -9.26
C TYR A 24 23.36 -12.01 -7.90
N THR A 25 24.61 -11.72 -7.52
CA THR A 25 24.94 -11.08 -6.25
C THR A 25 24.36 -9.68 -6.16
N GLU A 26 24.49 -8.89 -7.22
CA GLU A 26 23.96 -7.53 -7.28
C GLU A 26 22.43 -7.52 -7.33
N SER A 27 21.82 -8.37 -8.16
CA SER A 27 20.37 -8.50 -8.22
C SER A 27 19.78 -8.89 -6.87
N ARG A 28 20.40 -9.86 -6.19
CA ARG A 28 19.98 -10.27 -4.83
C ARG A 28 20.07 -9.11 -3.84
N ALA A 29 21.18 -8.37 -3.83
CA ALA A 29 21.36 -7.24 -2.92
C ALA A 29 20.34 -6.13 -3.20
N SER A 30 20.15 -5.80 -4.48
CA SER A 30 19.18 -4.77 -4.91
C SER A 30 17.74 -5.17 -4.57
N LEU A 31 17.34 -6.42 -4.83
CA LEU A 31 16.01 -6.94 -4.46
C LEU A 31 15.75 -6.86 -2.96
N LEU A 32 16.71 -7.29 -2.13
CA LEU A 32 16.58 -7.22 -0.68
C LEU A 32 16.48 -5.79 -0.17
N ASN A 33 17.23 -4.86 -0.77
CA ASN A 33 17.15 -3.45 -0.44
C ASN A 33 15.78 -2.84 -0.81
N ASN A 34 15.27 -3.11 -2.01
CA ASN A 34 13.94 -2.62 -2.43
C ASN A 34 12.82 -3.26 -1.59
N TYR A 35 12.96 -4.52 -1.19
CA TYR A 35 12.01 -5.14 -0.25
C TYR A 35 12.05 -4.47 1.12
N MET A 36 13.23 -4.21 1.67
CA MET A 36 13.37 -3.47 2.93
C MET A 36 12.73 -2.09 2.85
N LEU A 37 12.96 -1.36 1.76
CA LEU A 37 12.35 -0.04 1.55
C LEU A 37 10.83 -0.13 1.49
N LEU A 38 10.26 -1.06 0.71
CA LEU A 38 8.81 -1.32 0.73
C LEU A 38 8.28 -1.57 2.14
N THR A 39 8.98 -2.35 2.96
CA THR A 39 8.52 -2.61 4.34
C THR A 39 8.56 -1.36 5.23
N THR A 40 9.46 -0.42 4.95
CA THR A 40 9.50 0.89 5.61
C THR A 40 8.27 1.73 5.24
N GLU A 41 7.96 1.86 3.95
CA GLU A 41 6.79 2.64 3.50
C GLU A 41 5.48 2.06 4.07
N VAL A 42 5.39 0.73 4.18
CA VAL A 42 4.25 0.06 4.83
C VAL A 42 4.16 0.40 6.32
N ALA A 43 5.29 0.54 7.01
CA ALA A 43 5.32 0.97 8.40
C ALA A 43 4.93 2.46 8.54
N GLU A 44 5.23 3.30 7.56
CA GLU A 44 4.80 4.71 7.53
C GLU A 44 3.29 4.84 7.35
N ILE A 45 2.65 3.98 6.55
CA ILE A 45 1.17 3.87 6.54
C ILE A 45 0.61 3.57 7.94
N ALA A 46 1.24 2.65 8.67
CA ALA A 46 0.81 2.30 10.03
C ALA A 46 0.98 3.48 11.00
N GLU A 47 2.04 4.27 10.83
CA GLU A 47 2.26 5.50 11.60
C GLU A 47 1.18 6.56 11.31
N GLU A 48 0.76 6.73 10.06
CA GLU A 48 -0.36 7.63 9.72
C GLU A 48 -1.68 7.17 10.34
N TYR A 49 -1.96 5.86 10.36
CA TYR A 49 -3.12 5.35 11.09
C TYR A 49 -3.05 5.65 12.58
N ARG A 50 -1.88 5.46 13.21
CA ARG A 50 -1.67 5.78 14.62
C ARG A 50 -1.95 7.26 14.90
N LYS A 51 -1.49 8.17 14.03
CA LYS A 51 -1.79 9.60 14.12
C LYS A 51 -3.28 9.89 14.03
N ALA A 52 -3.99 9.29 13.07
CA ALA A 52 -5.44 9.45 12.95
C ALA A 52 -6.18 8.99 14.21
N PHE A 53 -5.87 7.80 14.73
CA PHE A 53 -6.53 7.28 15.93
C PHE A 53 -6.28 8.14 17.17
N ASN A 54 -5.04 8.59 17.37
CA ASN A 54 -4.72 9.51 18.47
C ASN A 54 -5.50 10.82 18.32
N ARG A 55 -5.58 11.39 17.12
CA ARG A 55 -6.34 12.62 16.89
C ARG A 55 -7.83 12.43 17.13
N THR A 56 -8.39 11.29 16.72
CA THR A 56 -9.79 10.94 17.02
C THR A 56 -10.04 10.89 18.51
N ASN A 57 -9.19 10.19 19.27
CA ASN A 57 -9.34 10.07 20.72
C ASN A 57 -9.26 11.45 21.40
N THR A 58 -8.30 12.29 21.01
CA THR A 58 -8.20 13.67 21.54
C THR A 58 -9.45 14.50 21.25
N LEU A 59 -10.02 14.41 20.04
CA LEU A 59 -11.26 15.14 19.69
C LEU A 59 -12.46 14.64 20.50
N ILE A 60 -12.54 13.34 20.78
CA ILE A 60 -13.60 12.76 21.64
C ILE A 60 -13.45 13.27 23.07
N GLU A 61 -12.23 13.32 23.61
CA GLU A 61 -11.95 13.91 24.92
C GLU A 61 -12.31 15.41 24.99
N GLU A 62 -12.18 16.12 23.87
CA GLU A 62 -12.62 17.51 23.70
C GLU A 62 -14.15 17.67 23.52
N GLY A 63 -14.91 16.57 23.52
CA GLY A 63 -16.38 16.57 23.44
C GLY A 63 -16.96 16.54 22.03
N VAL A 64 -16.15 16.25 21.01
CA VAL A 64 -16.63 16.04 19.62
C VAL A 64 -17.24 14.65 19.49
N ASP A 65 -18.34 14.53 18.75
CA ASP A 65 -18.94 13.23 18.40
C ASP A 65 -17.91 12.30 17.72
N GLU A 66 -17.97 10.99 18.02
CA GLU A 66 -17.01 10.00 17.55
C GLU A 66 -16.87 9.97 16.01
N GLN A 67 -18.00 10.02 15.30
CA GLN A 67 -17.99 9.90 13.84
C GLN A 67 -17.47 11.19 13.19
N GLU A 68 -17.80 12.34 13.78
CA GLU A 68 -17.24 13.62 13.38
C GLU A 68 -15.73 13.70 13.69
N ALA A 69 -15.30 13.25 14.87
CA ALA A 69 -13.90 13.20 15.29
C ALA A 69 -13.06 12.33 14.35
N PHE A 70 -13.56 11.15 13.99
CA PHE A 70 -12.88 10.28 13.02
C PHE A 70 -12.87 10.88 11.60
N GLY A 71 -13.95 11.56 11.20
CA GLY A 71 -14.01 12.31 9.95
C GLY A 71 -12.90 13.35 9.84
N ARG A 72 -12.73 14.18 10.87
CA ARG A 72 -11.68 15.20 10.95
C ARG A 72 -10.27 14.59 10.98
N ALA A 73 -10.08 13.51 11.73
CA ALA A 73 -8.78 12.83 11.80
C ALA A 73 -8.37 12.21 10.46
N LYS A 74 -9.29 11.55 9.75
CA LYS A 74 -9.03 11.02 8.39
C LYS A 74 -8.59 12.12 7.43
N GLU A 75 -9.26 13.27 7.44
CA GLU A 75 -8.88 14.38 6.57
C GLU A 75 -7.49 14.93 6.94
N SER A 76 -7.16 14.96 8.23
CA SER A 76 -5.87 15.46 8.70
C SER A 76 -4.65 14.64 8.26
N ILE A 77 -4.80 13.33 8.03
CA ILE A 77 -3.70 12.44 7.59
C ILE A 77 -3.70 12.19 6.08
N LYS A 78 -4.73 12.64 5.36
CA LYS A 78 -5.01 12.21 3.98
C LYS A 78 -3.87 12.51 3.01
N ALA A 79 -3.23 13.66 3.16
CA ALA A 79 -2.12 14.06 2.29
C ALA A 79 -0.88 13.19 2.53
N ASP A 80 -0.58 12.87 3.79
CA ASP A 80 0.62 12.12 4.15
C ASP A 80 0.44 10.64 3.84
N ILE A 81 -0.67 10.01 4.26
CA ILE A 81 -0.94 8.61 3.92
C ILE A 81 -1.01 8.38 2.40
N SER A 82 -1.41 9.39 1.62
CA SER A 82 -1.39 9.30 0.16
C SER A 82 0.02 9.20 -0.43
N LYS A 83 1.03 9.80 0.22
CA LYS A 83 2.43 9.68 -0.20
C LYS A 83 2.93 8.28 0.09
N GLU A 84 2.70 7.79 1.30
CA GLU A 84 3.14 6.45 1.71
C GLU A 84 2.52 5.34 0.84
N PHE A 85 1.26 5.50 0.40
CA PHE A 85 0.65 4.61 -0.59
C PHE A 85 1.34 4.69 -1.96
N ALA A 86 1.73 5.89 -2.40
CA ALA A 86 2.44 6.09 -3.66
C ALA A 86 3.85 5.47 -3.59
N ASP A 87 4.55 5.60 -2.47
CA ASP A 87 5.87 4.99 -2.25
C ASP A 87 5.78 3.47 -2.22
N CYS A 88 4.77 2.91 -1.56
CA CYS A 88 4.46 1.47 -1.65
C CYS A 88 4.25 1.02 -3.12
N LEU A 89 3.47 1.78 -3.89
CA LEU A 89 3.23 1.48 -5.30
C LEU A 89 4.51 1.58 -6.14
N ALA A 90 5.39 2.54 -5.84
CA ALA A 90 6.67 2.70 -6.52
C ALA A 90 7.56 1.47 -6.35
N TYR A 91 7.71 0.95 -5.12
CA TYR A 91 8.50 -0.27 -4.90
C TYR A 91 7.83 -1.54 -5.42
N LEU A 92 6.50 -1.66 -5.32
CA LEU A 92 5.76 -2.80 -5.86
C LEU A 92 5.88 -2.88 -7.38
N THR A 93 5.67 -1.76 -8.08
CA THR A 93 5.82 -1.68 -9.54
C THR A 93 7.25 -1.93 -9.97
N LYS A 94 8.25 -1.39 -9.24
CA LYS A 94 9.67 -1.64 -9.50
C LYS A 94 10.03 -3.12 -9.48
N MET A 95 9.61 -3.83 -8.43
CA MET A 95 9.85 -5.27 -8.33
C MET A 95 9.08 -6.05 -9.39
N ALA A 96 7.82 -5.70 -9.65
CA ALA A 96 7.03 -6.34 -10.70
C ALA A 96 7.66 -6.16 -12.10
N ASN A 97 8.15 -4.96 -12.41
CA ASN A 97 8.85 -4.66 -13.67
C ASN A 97 10.13 -5.49 -13.82
N TYR A 98 10.92 -5.63 -12.76
CA TYR A 98 12.10 -6.49 -12.77
C TYR A 98 11.78 -7.97 -13.08
N PHE A 99 10.63 -8.47 -12.62
CA PHE A 99 10.15 -9.82 -12.91
C PHE A 99 9.27 -9.92 -14.16
N GLU A 100 9.12 -8.83 -14.93
CA GLU A 100 8.26 -8.76 -16.11
C GLU A 100 6.79 -9.15 -15.84
N ILE A 101 6.29 -8.82 -14.63
CA ILE A 101 4.93 -9.14 -14.19
C ILE A 101 3.97 -8.00 -14.57
N ASP A 102 2.89 -8.33 -15.29
CA ASP A 102 1.74 -7.45 -15.46
C ASP A 102 0.89 -7.43 -14.18
N LEU A 103 0.98 -6.35 -13.40
CA LEU A 103 0.26 -6.23 -12.14
C LEU A 103 -1.26 -6.11 -12.34
N GLU A 104 -1.70 -5.52 -13.44
CA GLU A 104 -3.12 -5.32 -13.72
C GLU A 104 -3.79 -6.67 -14.01
N GLU A 105 -3.20 -7.46 -14.90
CA GLU A 105 -3.66 -8.80 -15.22
C GLU A 105 -3.63 -9.69 -13.98
N SER A 106 -2.52 -9.67 -13.25
CA SER A 106 -2.35 -10.45 -12.00
C SER A 106 -3.41 -10.09 -10.96
N PHE A 107 -3.73 -8.80 -10.81
CA PHE A 107 -4.75 -8.35 -9.88
C PHE A 107 -6.15 -8.84 -10.27
N TYR A 108 -6.56 -8.69 -11.53
CA TYR A 108 -7.88 -9.14 -11.98
C TYR A 108 -8.04 -10.65 -11.89
N ALA A 109 -7.03 -11.41 -12.31
CA ALA A 109 -7.02 -12.87 -12.16
C ALA A 109 -7.20 -13.27 -10.68
N LYS A 110 -6.51 -12.58 -9.77
CA LYS A 110 -6.65 -12.82 -8.33
C LYS A 110 -8.04 -12.49 -7.80
N MET A 111 -8.63 -11.38 -8.23
CA MET A 111 -9.98 -10.98 -7.80
C MET A 111 -11.04 -11.96 -8.29
N ASP A 112 -10.89 -12.51 -9.49
CA ASP A 112 -11.78 -13.55 -10.00
C ASP A 112 -11.65 -14.87 -9.23
N GLU A 113 -10.44 -15.27 -8.84
CA GLU A 113 -10.23 -16.37 -7.90
C GLU A 113 -10.96 -16.10 -6.56
N VAL A 114 -10.83 -14.89 -6.01
CA VAL A 114 -11.47 -14.50 -4.74
C VAL A 114 -12.99 -14.57 -4.82
N LYS A 115 -13.62 -14.15 -5.94
CA LYS A 115 -15.07 -14.26 -6.14
C LYS A 115 -15.57 -15.70 -6.04
N GLN A 116 -14.75 -16.66 -6.47
CA GLN A 116 -15.09 -18.08 -6.52
C GLN A 116 -14.80 -18.81 -5.19
N ARG A 117 -14.11 -18.17 -4.23
CA ARG A 117 -13.87 -18.74 -2.90
C ARG A 117 -15.18 -18.95 -2.16
N LYS A 118 -15.42 -20.19 -1.73
CA LYS A 118 -16.62 -20.58 -0.96
C LYS A 118 -16.53 -20.20 0.52
N ASN A 119 -15.32 -20.09 1.07
CA ASN A 119 -15.08 -19.61 2.43
C ASN A 119 -14.96 -18.08 2.42
N LYS A 120 -16.07 -17.39 2.13
CA LYS A 120 -16.17 -15.98 2.51
C LYS A 120 -16.21 -15.96 4.04
N ASP A 121 -15.40 -15.12 4.69
CA ASP A 121 -15.48 -14.92 6.13
C ASP A 121 -16.95 -14.76 6.51
N VAL A 122 -17.49 -15.70 7.28
CA VAL A 122 -18.91 -15.70 7.65
C VAL A 122 -19.10 -14.50 8.57
N PRO A 123 -19.82 -13.44 8.16
CA PRO A 123 -20.01 -12.30 9.04
C PRO A 123 -20.80 -12.76 10.27
N LEU A 124 -20.39 -12.28 11.45
CA LEU A 124 -21.13 -12.51 12.69
C LEU A 124 -22.57 -12.04 12.51
N ILE A 125 -23.51 -12.99 12.45
CA ILE A 125 -24.94 -12.70 12.51
C ILE A 125 -25.19 -12.13 13.91
N LYS A 126 -25.43 -10.82 14.01
CA LYS A 126 -25.95 -10.21 15.22
C LYS A 126 -27.32 -10.86 15.50
N LYS A 127 -27.37 -11.80 16.45
CA LYS A 127 -28.63 -12.22 17.06
C LYS A 127 -29.16 -11.03 17.85
N ASN A 128 -30.18 -10.35 17.30
CA ASN A 128 -30.96 -9.39 18.08
C ASN A 128 -31.58 -10.15 19.26
N LYS A 129 -31.25 -9.71 20.48
CA LYS A 129 -32.00 -10.04 21.69
C LYS A 129 -33.07 -8.98 21.91
#